data_AF-A0A0R2P4F1-F1
#
_entry.id   AF-A0A0R2P4F1-F1
#
_cell.length_a   1.000
_cell.length_b   1.000
_cell.length_c   1.000
_cell.angle_alpha   90.00
_cell.angle_beta   90.00
_cell.angle_gamma   90.00
#
_symmetry.space_group_name_H-M   'P 1'
#
loop_
_entity.id
_entity.type
_entity.pdbx_description
1 polymer ?
#
loop_
_entity_poly.entity_id
_entity_poly.type
_entity_poly.pdbx_seq_one_letter_code
_entity_poly.pdbx_strand_id
1 'polypeptide(L)'
;MAYENLARLAQVMDTLRSPGGCPWDSEQSHQSLLKYLLEESYEFIEAVESGNSEDMREELGDILLQVYFHSRIAQEDNENPFSVDDVAKGVIEKLISRHPHVFADKKVNSSAEVLENWEEIKRREKSRTSAHDGVPTGQPALTLASKLIYRASKNELSTPEHPVEKIEVNEAALGDQLLSLISWAIANNLDPEVALRKAALKYRDAMSQEESG
;
A
#
# COMPACT_ATOMS: atom_id res chain seq x y z
N MET A 1 11.09 -20.65 -19.01
CA MET A 1 11.95 -19.89 -18.07
C MET A 1 11.35 -20.09 -16.69
N ALA A 2 11.94 -20.97 -15.88
CA ALA A 2 11.56 -21.09 -14.48
C ALA A 2 12.29 -19.98 -13.71
N TYR A 3 11.59 -19.26 -12.83
CA TYR A 3 12.21 -18.24 -11.98
C TYR A 3 12.98 -18.93 -10.84
N GLU A 4 14.13 -19.52 -11.15
CA GLU A 4 14.93 -20.35 -10.23
C GLU A 4 15.28 -19.61 -8.93
N ASN A 5 15.54 -18.31 -9.00
CA ASN A 5 15.88 -17.50 -7.82
C ASN A 5 14.71 -17.34 -6.84
N LEU A 6 13.46 -17.27 -7.33
CA LEU A 6 12.29 -17.14 -6.45
C LEU A 6 12.02 -18.43 -5.67
N ALA A 7 12.18 -19.57 -6.34
CA ALA A 7 12.09 -20.87 -5.67
C ALA A 7 13.23 -21.07 -4.67
N ARG A 8 14.45 -20.67 -5.05
CA ARG A 8 15.62 -20.71 -4.15
C ARG A 8 15.45 -19.81 -2.93
N LEU A 9 14.86 -18.62 -3.08
CA LEU A 9 14.58 -17.73 -1.95
C LEU A 9 13.63 -18.38 -0.94
N ALA A 10 12.61 -19.12 -1.40
CA ALA A 10 11.72 -19.88 -0.51
C ALA A 10 12.51 -20.92 0.31
N GLN A 11 13.44 -21.63 -0.34
CA GLN A 11 14.28 -22.64 0.32
C GLN A 11 15.24 -22.01 1.34
N VAL A 12 15.82 -20.85 1.02
CA VAL A 12 16.68 -20.10 1.95
C VAL A 12 15.87 -19.67 3.17
N MET A 13 14.70 -19.07 2.98
CA MET A 13 13.83 -18.65 4.08
C MET A 13 13.37 -19.82 4.95
N ASP A 14 13.01 -20.96 4.34
CA ASP A 14 12.66 -22.16 5.08
C ASP A 14 13.83 -22.69 5.92
N THR A 15 15.06 -22.66 5.38
CA THR A 15 16.27 -23.05 6.11
C THR A 15 16.56 -22.12 7.28
N LEU A 16 16.42 -20.80 7.07
CA LEU A 16 16.67 -19.79 8.10
C LEU A 16 15.72 -19.94 9.28
N ARG A 17 14.43 -20.20 9.03
CA ARG A 17 13.41 -20.26 10.09
C ARG A 17 13.28 -21.63 10.76
N SER A 18 13.63 -22.72 10.06
CA SER A 18 13.47 -24.09 10.58
C SER A 18 14.46 -24.40 11.72
N PRO A 19 14.19 -25.45 12.54
CA PRO A 19 15.11 -25.87 13.60
C PRO A 19 16.54 -26.09 13.10
N GLY A 20 17.52 -25.51 13.79
CA GLY A 20 18.93 -25.50 13.36
C GLY A 20 19.31 -24.34 12.42
N GLY A 21 18.34 -23.50 12.04
CA GLY A 21 18.52 -22.24 11.34
C GLY A 21 18.94 -21.09 12.26
N CYS A 22 18.57 -19.87 11.85
CA CYS A 22 18.90 -18.64 12.56
C CYS A 22 17.93 -18.41 13.73
N PRO A 23 18.43 -18.24 14.98
CA PRO A 23 17.58 -17.99 16.14
C PRO A 23 16.69 -16.75 15.97
N TRP A 24 17.25 -15.66 15.45
CA TRP A 24 16.50 -14.42 15.24
C TRP A 24 15.34 -14.62 14.28
N ASP A 25 15.55 -15.36 13.18
CA ASP A 25 14.50 -15.60 12.19
C ASP A 25 13.37 -16.49 12.74
N SER A 26 13.73 -17.47 13.56
CA SER A 26 12.78 -18.39 14.20
C SER A 26 11.86 -17.70 15.22
N GLU A 27 12.35 -16.65 15.89
CA GLU A 27 11.59 -15.91 16.91
C GLU A 27 10.64 -14.87 16.33
N GLN A 28 10.73 -14.55 15.03
CA GLN A 28 9.87 -13.54 14.42
C GLN A 28 8.40 -13.97 14.32
N SER A 29 7.53 -12.98 14.41
CA SER A 29 6.07 -13.08 14.25
C SER A 29 5.60 -12.09 13.18
N HIS A 30 4.35 -12.21 12.72
CA HIS A 30 3.77 -11.22 11.81
C HIS A 30 3.84 -9.80 12.40
N GLN A 31 3.59 -9.63 13.69
CA GLN A 31 3.56 -8.33 14.35
C GLN A 31 4.97 -7.73 14.50
N SER A 32 5.98 -8.53 14.85
CA SER A 32 7.35 -8.02 15.02
C SER A 32 7.97 -7.52 13.72
N LEU A 33 7.49 -8.05 12.57
CA LEU A 33 7.99 -7.72 11.24
C LEU A 33 7.35 -6.47 10.62
N LEU A 34 6.22 -5.99 11.14
CA LEU A 34 5.51 -4.84 10.55
C LEU A 34 6.36 -3.57 10.46
N LYS A 35 7.25 -3.34 11.43
CA LYS A 35 8.14 -2.17 11.42
C LYS A 35 9.12 -2.21 10.24
N TYR A 36 9.68 -3.39 9.95
CA TYR A 36 10.64 -3.56 8.87
C TYR A 36 9.96 -3.35 7.53
N LEU A 37 8.79 -3.96 7.30
CA LEU A 37 8.02 -3.70 6.07
C LEU A 37 7.69 -2.22 5.86
N LEU A 38 7.42 -1.49 6.93
CA LEU A 38 7.17 -0.05 6.85
C LEU A 38 8.44 0.73 6.51
N GLU A 39 9.56 0.40 7.15
CA GLU A 39 10.90 0.95 6.88
C GLU A 39 11.27 0.75 5.41
N GLU A 40 11.30 -0.49 4.90
CA GLU A 40 11.68 -0.79 3.50
C GLU A 40 10.73 -0.12 2.48
N SER A 41 9.46 0.05 2.85
CA SER A 41 8.50 0.76 1.99
C SER A 41 8.87 2.23 1.82
N TYR A 42 9.38 2.87 2.87
CA TYR A 42 9.84 4.26 2.79
C TYR A 42 11.21 4.38 2.16
N GLU A 43 12.13 3.45 2.41
CA GLU A 43 13.43 3.42 1.74
C GLU A 43 13.25 3.24 0.22
N PHE A 44 12.32 2.38 -0.22
CA PHE A 44 11.97 2.27 -1.64
C PHE A 44 11.42 3.59 -2.21
N ILE A 45 10.55 4.30 -1.46
CA ILE A 45 10.05 5.61 -1.88
C ILE A 45 11.20 6.60 -2.04
N GLU A 46 12.15 6.63 -1.10
CA GLU A 46 13.33 7.51 -1.15
C GLU A 46 14.25 7.18 -2.33
N ALA A 47 14.45 5.89 -2.62
CA ALA A 47 15.20 5.44 -3.79
C ALA A 47 14.54 5.89 -5.10
N VAL A 48 13.21 5.82 -5.19
CA VAL A 48 12.45 6.33 -6.35
C VAL A 48 12.56 7.86 -6.47
N GLU A 49 12.42 8.58 -5.35
CA GLU A 49 12.48 10.05 -5.33
C GLU A 49 13.88 10.59 -5.67
N SER A 50 14.93 9.86 -5.31
CA SER A 50 16.33 10.18 -5.65
C SER A 50 16.74 9.71 -7.05
N GLY A 51 15.93 8.87 -7.70
CA GLY A 51 16.22 8.30 -9.01
C GLY A 51 17.35 7.27 -9.00
N ASN A 52 17.67 6.70 -7.83
CA ASN A 52 18.72 5.70 -7.70
C ASN A 52 18.20 4.29 -7.99
N SER A 53 18.47 3.79 -9.20
CA SER A 53 18.01 2.46 -9.62
C SER A 53 18.66 1.29 -8.89
N GLU A 54 19.84 1.48 -8.31
CA GLU A 54 20.53 0.44 -7.54
C GLU A 54 19.81 0.23 -6.21
N ASP A 55 19.63 1.31 -5.45
CA ASP A 55 18.84 1.31 -4.20
C ASP A 55 17.42 0.81 -4.49
N MET A 56 16.75 1.27 -5.55
CA MET A 56 15.41 0.78 -5.90
C MET A 56 15.35 -0.74 -6.03
N ARG A 57 16.41 -1.38 -6.52
CA ARG A 57 16.46 -2.84 -6.67
C ARG A 57 16.72 -3.53 -5.33
N GLU A 58 17.56 -2.94 -4.47
CA GLU A 58 17.83 -3.40 -3.12
C GLU A 58 16.54 -3.39 -2.28
N GLU A 59 15.88 -2.24 -2.21
CA GLU A 59 14.65 -2.07 -1.42
C GLU A 59 13.48 -2.93 -1.92
N LEU A 60 13.36 -3.15 -3.24
CA LEU A 60 12.41 -4.12 -3.77
C LEU A 60 12.73 -5.54 -3.34
N GLY A 61 14.01 -5.87 -3.17
CA GLY A 61 14.50 -7.11 -2.59
C GLY A 61 14.09 -7.27 -1.13
N ASP A 62 14.20 -6.22 -0.33
CA ASP A 62 13.85 -6.26 1.10
C ASP A 62 12.33 -6.28 1.31
N ILE A 63 11.55 -5.56 0.51
CA ILE A 63 10.10 -5.74 0.45
C ILE A 63 9.73 -7.19 0.05
N LEU A 64 10.44 -7.77 -0.92
CA LEU A 64 10.25 -9.16 -1.31
C LEU A 64 10.60 -10.12 -0.16
N LEU A 65 11.66 -9.86 0.58
CA LEU A 65 12.04 -10.63 1.77
C LEU A 65 10.89 -10.67 2.78
N GLN A 66 10.24 -9.53 3.05
CA GLN A 66 9.09 -9.48 3.98
C GLN A 66 7.92 -10.37 3.50
N VAL A 67 7.64 -10.41 2.18
CA VAL A 67 6.61 -11.30 1.61
C VAL A 67 6.93 -12.77 1.88
N TYR A 68 8.18 -13.17 1.68
CA TYR A 68 8.63 -14.55 1.93
C TYR A 68 8.61 -14.89 3.42
N PHE A 69 9.01 -13.96 4.28
CA PHE A 69 9.03 -14.14 5.72
C PHE A 69 7.62 -14.38 6.27
N HIS A 70 6.68 -13.48 5.95
CA HIS A 70 5.28 -13.63 6.36
C HIS A 70 4.65 -14.90 5.80
N SER A 71 4.94 -15.25 4.54
CA SER A 71 4.43 -16.48 3.94
C SER A 71 4.97 -17.72 4.66
N ARG A 72 6.26 -17.73 5.03
CA ARG A 72 6.85 -18.86 5.76
C ARG A 72 6.33 -18.98 7.19
N ILE A 73 6.06 -17.86 7.87
CA ILE A 73 5.36 -17.86 9.17
C ILE A 73 3.95 -18.44 9.00
N ALA A 74 3.21 -18.01 7.98
CA ALA A 74 1.84 -18.47 7.75
C ALA A 74 1.74 -19.97 7.46
N GLN A 75 2.77 -20.60 6.89
CA GLN A 75 2.82 -22.05 6.72
C GLN A 75 2.81 -22.83 8.04
N GLU A 76 3.14 -22.19 9.17
CA GLU A 76 3.13 -22.79 10.51
C GLU A 76 1.74 -22.71 11.18
N ASP A 77 0.80 -21.97 10.59
CA ASP A 77 -0.56 -21.85 11.11
C ASP A 77 -1.35 -23.18 10.97
N ASN A 78 -2.06 -23.58 12.02
CA ASN A 78 -2.80 -24.84 12.03
C ASN A 78 -4.20 -24.74 11.40
N GLU A 79 -4.78 -23.55 11.35
CA GLU A 79 -6.17 -23.35 10.92
C GLU A 79 -6.25 -22.96 9.44
N ASN A 80 -5.43 -22.01 9.02
CA ASN A 80 -5.44 -21.42 7.68
C ASN A 80 -4.02 -21.20 7.14
N PRO A 81 -3.22 -22.27 6.96
CA PRO A 81 -1.87 -22.13 6.41
C PRO A 81 -1.90 -21.69 4.95
N PHE A 82 -0.91 -20.87 4.57
CA PHE A 82 -0.67 -20.53 3.17
C PHE A 82 0.83 -20.36 2.91
N SER A 83 1.25 -20.62 1.69
CA SER A 83 2.63 -20.48 1.22
C SER A 83 2.83 -19.21 0.36
N VAL A 84 4.08 -18.93 0.01
CA VAL A 84 4.40 -17.85 -0.94
C VAL A 84 3.82 -18.15 -2.34
N ASP A 85 3.66 -19.42 -2.69
CA ASP A 85 3.02 -19.84 -3.95
C ASP A 85 1.51 -19.55 -3.91
N ASP A 86 0.85 -19.75 -2.77
CA ASP A 86 -0.56 -19.39 -2.59
C ASP A 86 -0.78 -17.86 -2.67
N VAL A 87 0.15 -17.07 -2.11
CA VAL A 87 0.16 -15.61 -2.26
C VAL A 87 0.27 -15.23 -3.74
N ALA A 88 1.23 -15.82 -4.46
CA ALA A 88 1.41 -15.57 -5.89
C ALA A 88 0.18 -15.98 -6.70
N LYS A 89 -0.38 -17.16 -6.44
CA LYS A 89 -1.59 -17.68 -7.07
C LYS A 89 -2.78 -16.72 -6.86
N GLY A 90 -3.01 -16.26 -5.64
CA GLY A 90 -4.08 -15.30 -5.34
C GLY A 90 -3.90 -13.96 -6.08
N VAL A 91 -2.67 -13.50 -6.27
CA VAL A 91 -2.37 -12.32 -7.09
C VAL A 91 -2.62 -12.59 -8.58
N ILE A 92 -2.16 -13.74 -9.10
CA ILE A 92 -2.33 -14.16 -10.50
C ILE A 92 -3.81 -14.26 -10.86
N GLU A 93 -4.60 -15.01 -10.08
CA GLU A 93 -6.03 -15.19 -10.33
C GLU A 93 -6.78 -13.86 -10.33
N LYS A 94 -6.47 -12.98 -9.37
CA LYS A 94 -7.02 -11.62 -9.27
C LYS A 94 -6.63 -10.74 -10.46
N LEU A 95 -5.39 -10.83 -10.95
CA LEU A 95 -4.93 -10.04 -12.10
C LEU A 95 -5.58 -10.55 -13.39
N ILE A 96 -5.70 -11.86 -13.57
CA ILE A 96 -6.37 -12.46 -14.73
C ILE A 96 -7.86 -12.08 -14.73
N SER A 97 -8.55 -12.26 -13.60
CA SER A 97 -9.99 -11.98 -13.50
C SER A 97 -10.32 -10.52 -13.80
N ARG A 98 -9.46 -9.59 -13.38
CA ARG A 98 -9.69 -8.15 -13.52
C ARG A 98 -9.13 -7.52 -14.80
N HIS A 99 -8.40 -8.28 -15.61
CA HIS A 99 -7.97 -7.87 -16.95
C HIS A 99 -8.58 -8.75 -18.04
N PRO A 100 -9.92 -8.84 -18.16
CA PRO A 100 -10.56 -9.64 -19.21
C PRO A 100 -10.30 -9.10 -20.62
N HIS A 101 -9.72 -7.90 -20.75
CA HIS A 101 -9.29 -7.34 -22.03
C HIS A 101 -7.89 -7.79 -22.46
N VAL A 102 -7.12 -8.38 -21.54
CA VAL A 102 -5.83 -9.01 -21.84
C VAL A 102 -5.99 -10.53 -21.92
N PHE A 103 -6.76 -11.13 -21.00
CA PHE A 103 -6.83 -12.58 -20.80
C PHE A 103 -8.15 -13.22 -21.28
N ALA A 104 -9.05 -12.45 -21.89
CA ALA A 104 -10.30 -12.93 -22.48
C ALA A 104 -10.69 -12.01 -23.67
N ASP A 105 -11.97 -12.03 -24.07
CA ASP A 105 -12.42 -11.36 -25.30
C ASP A 105 -13.05 -9.96 -25.08
N LYS A 106 -12.89 -9.35 -23.89
CA LYS A 106 -13.49 -8.03 -23.61
C LYS A 106 -12.69 -6.93 -24.32
N LYS A 107 -13.32 -6.16 -25.20
CA LYS A 107 -12.66 -4.98 -25.81
C LYS A 107 -12.80 -3.76 -24.90
N VAL A 108 -11.73 -2.99 -24.79
CA VAL A 108 -11.66 -1.69 -24.12
C VAL A 108 -10.88 -0.73 -25.03
N ASN A 109 -11.30 0.52 -25.08
CA ASN A 109 -10.74 1.52 -25.99
C ASN A 109 -9.91 2.60 -25.28
N SER A 110 -9.87 2.58 -23.95
CA SER A 110 -9.12 3.57 -23.15
C SER A 110 -8.70 3.02 -21.78
N SER A 111 -7.71 3.68 -21.16
CA SER A 111 -7.33 3.41 -19.77
C SER A 111 -8.46 3.71 -18.78
N ALA A 112 -9.32 4.68 -19.09
CA ALA A 112 -10.50 4.99 -18.29
C ALA A 112 -11.49 3.81 -18.27
N GLU A 113 -11.78 3.20 -19.44
CA GLU A 113 -12.62 2.00 -19.54
C GLU A 113 -12.00 0.79 -18.80
N VAL A 114 -10.67 0.66 -18.83
CA VAL A 114 -9.95 -0.37 -18.06
C VAL A 114 -10.19 -0.21 -16.57
N LEU A 115 -10.03 1.02 -16.04
CA LEU A 115 -10.22 1.33 -14.63
C LEU A 115 -11.66 1.14 -14.16
N GLU A 116 -12.63 1.52 -14.99
CA GLU A 116 -14.05 1.30 -14.70
C GLU A 116 -14.38 -0.19 -14.59
N ASN A 117 -13.94 -0.98 -15.58
CA ASN A 117 -14.14 -2.42 -15.59
C ASN A 117 -13.46 -3.13 -14.41
N TRP A 118 -12.23 -2.74 -14.08
CA TRP A 118 -11.50 -3.26 -12.92
C TRP A 118 -12.30 -3.11 -11.63
N GLU A 119 -12.96 -1.96 -11.47
CA GLU A 119 -13.68 -1.63 -10.25
C GLU A 119 -15.07 -2.25 -10.21
N GLU A 120 -15.72 -2.43 -11.36
CA GLU A 120 -16.94 -3.23 -11.48
C GLU A 120 -16.71 -4.68 -11.04
N ILE A 121 -15.63 -5.31 -11.52
CA ILE A 121 -15.27 -6.69 -11.16
C ILE A 121 -14.98 -6.79 -9.67
N LYS A 122 -14.19 -5.86 -9.13
CA LYS A 122 -13.86 -5.79 -7.70
C LYS A 122 -15.10 -5.61 -6.80
N ARG A 123 -16.14 -4.90 -7.26
CA ARG A 123 -17.42 -4.79 -6.53
C ARG A 123 -18.14 -6.13 -6.46
N ARG A 124 -18.18 -6.87 -7.59
CA ARG A 124 -18.82 -8.21 -7.66
C ARG A 124 -18.09 -9.24 -6.80
N GLU A 125 -16.76 -9.23 -6.77
CA GLU A 125 -15.94 -10.20 -6.03
C GLU A 125 -16.09 -10.10 -4.51
N LYS A 126 -16.36 -8.90 -3.95
CA LYS A 126 -16.22 -8.67 -2.50
C LYS A 126 -17.52 -8.65 -1.69
N SER A 127 -18.69 -8.92 -2.27
CA SER A 127 -20.00 -8.90 -1.58
C SER A 127 -20.13 -7.77 -0.55
N ARG A 128 -19.60 -6.58 -0.85
CA ARG A 128 -19.50 -5.48 0.11
C ARG A 128 -20.89 -4.89 0.30
N THR A 129 -21.33 -4.80 1.54
CA THR A 129 -22.62 -4.21 1.89
C THR A 129 -22.49 -2.70 2.10
N SER A 130 -21.26 -2.19 2.33
CA SER A 130 -20.98 -0.78 2.57
C SER A 130 -19.75 -0.25 1.83
N ALA A 131 -19.77 1.04 1.49
CA ALA A 131 -18.68 1.73 0.80
C ALA A 131 -17.37 1.71 1.61
N HIS A 132 -17.42 1.67 2.94
CA HIS A 132 -16.22 1.65 3.79
C HIS A 132 -15.67 0.24 4.08
N ASP A 133 -16.32 -0.84 3.63
CA ASP A 133 -15.93 -2.21 4.00
C ASP A 133 -14.51 -2.59 3.55
N GLY A 134 -13.68 -2.99 4.51
CA GLY A 134 -12.27 -3.35 4.26
C GLY A 134 -11.39 -2.14 3.93
N VAL A 135 -11.69 -0.96 4.48
CA VAL A 135 -10.68 0.10 4.69
C VAL A 135 -9.94 -0.24 6.00
N PRO A 136 -8.64 -0.56 5.96
CA PRO A 136 -7.87 -0.79 7.18
C PRO A 136 -7.80 0.48 8.03
N THR A 137 -8.26 0.42 9.27
CA THR A 137 -8.32 1.59 10.17
C THR A 137 -7.01 1.86 10.90
N GLY A 138 -6.06 0.91 10.91
CA GLY A 138 -4.73 1.09 11.50
C GLY A 138 -3.72 1.83 10.63
N GLN A 139 -4.13 2.36 9.47
CA GLN A 139 -3.25 3.16 8.60
C GLN A 139 -3.10 4.59 9.14
N PRO A 140 -2.02 5.33 8.79
CA PRO A 140 -1.89 6.74 9.11
C PRO A 140 -3.09 7.57 8.67
N ALA A 141 -3.39 8.64 9.42
CA ALA A 141 -4.61 9.43 9.26
C ALA A 141 -4.82 9.95 7.82
N LEU A 142 -3.77 10.44 7.17
CA LEU A 142 -3.84 10.98 5.81
C LEU A 142 -4.22 9.90 4.78
N THR A 143 -3.62 8.72 4.88
CA THR A 143 -3.95 7.56 4.03
C THR A 143 -5.36 7.05 4.31
N LEU A 144 -5.77 6.96 5.57
CA LEU A 144 -7.12 6.56 5.97
C LEU A 144 -8.18 7.50 5.39
N ALA A 145 -8.02 8.80 5.63
CA ALA A 145 -8.89 9.86 5.12
C ALA A 145 -9.00 9.82 3.60
N SER A 146 -7.85 9.77 2.90
CA SER A 146 -7.81 9.75 1.45
C SER A 146 -8.57 8.56 0.87
N LYS A 147 -8.42 7.39 1.49
CA LYS A 147 -9.11 6.16 1.06
C LYS A 147 -10.61 6.21 1.33
N LEU A 148 -11.04 6.76 2.46
CA LEU A 148 -12.47 6.92 2.77
C LEU A 148 -13.13 7.89 1.79
N ILE A 149 -12.51 9.04 1.53
CA ILE A 149 -13.02 10.05 0.59
C ILE A 149 -13.08 9.48 -0.84
N TYR A 150 -12.02 8.83 -1.29
CA TYR A 150 -12.00 8.18 -2.61
C TYR A 150 -13.16 7.18 -2.75
N ARG A 151 -13.44 6.40 -1.70
CA ARG A 151 -14.56 5.47 -1.71
C ARG A 151 -15.93 6.15 -1.63
N ALA A 152 -16.06 7.23 -0.87
CA ALA A 152 -17.30 8.00 -0.82
C ALA A 152 -17.64 8.57 -2.20
N SER A 153 -16.70 9.31 -2.82
CA SER A 153 -16.83 9.85 -4.17
C SER A 153 -17.22 8.77 -5.19
N LYS A 154 -16.53 7.63 -5.14
CA LYS A 154 -16.78 6.52 -6.07
C LYS A 154 -18.15 5.85 -5.93
N ASN A 155 -18.73 5.86 -4.74
CA ASN A 155 -20.06 5.30 -4.50
C ASN A 155 -21.13 6.39 -4.50
N GLU A 156 -20.83 7.56 -5.08
CA GLU A 156 -21.75 8.71 -5.19
C GLU A 156 -22.29 9.17 -3.82
N LEU A 157 -21.50 8.94 -2.76
CA LEU A 157 -21.80 9.44 -1.42
C LEU A 157 -21.24 10.85 -1.24
N SER A 158 -21.82 11.59 -0.30
CA SER A 158 -21.32 12.91 0.08
C SER A 158 -19.87 12.83 0.52
N THR A 159 -19.02 13.65 -0.09
CA THR A 159 -17.65 13.89 0.36
C THR A 159 -17.60 15.13 1.26
N PRO A 160 -16.57 15.25 2.11
CA PRO A 160 -16.32 16.49 2.86
C PRO A 160 -16.32 17.71 1.95
N GLU A 161 -16.85 18.81 2.46
CA GLU A 161 -16.96 20.09 1.75
C GLU A 161 -15.59 20.72 1.48
N HIS A 162 -15.57 21.86 0.80
CA HIS A 162 -14.33 22.60 0.55
C HIS A 162 -13.79 23.24 1.84
N PRO A 163 -12.45 23.36 1.98
CA PRO A 163 -11.86 24.00 3.14
C PRO A 163 -12.33 25.46 3.26
N VAL A 164 -12.63 25.89 4.49
CA VAL A 164 -13.08 27.26 4.79
C VAL A 164 -11.95 28.13 5.33
N GLU A 165 -12.03 29.45 5.18
CA GLU A 165 -10.95 30.36 5.62
C GLU A 165 -10.80 30.45 7.14
N LYS A 166 -11.89 30.28 7.89
CA LYS A 166 -11.91 30.44 9.35
C LYS A 166 -12.60 29.25 9.98
N ILE A 167 -11.89 28.64 10.92
CA ILE A 167 -12.38 27.53 11.74
C ILE A 167 -12.33 27.91 13.21
N GLU A 168 -13.12 27.24 14.03
CA GLU A 168 -12.95 27.32 15.47
C GLU A 168 -11.59 26.74 15.87
N VAL A 169 -10.99 27.30 16.92
CA VAL A 169 -9.67 26.85 17.40
C VAL A 169 -9.85 25.65 18.33
N ASN A 170 -10.11 24.48 17.73
CA ASN A 170 -10.19 23.20 18.42
C ASN A 170 -9.82 22.04 17.47
N GLU A 171 -9.51 20.88 18.05
CA GLU A 171 -9.06 19.70 17.28
C GLU A 171 -10.14 19.15 16.34
N ALA A 172 -11.42 19.25 16.72
CA ALA A 172 -12.51 18.76 15.89
C ALA A 172 -12.62 19.58 14.60
N ALA A 173 -12.66 20.91 14.71
CA ALA A 173 -12.72 21.83 13.57
C ALA A 173 -11.45 21.75 12.71
N LEU A 174 -10.27 21.54 13.31
CA LEU A 174 -9.04 21.27 12.56
C LEU A 174 -9.13 19.95 11.77
N GLY A 175 -9.64 18.89 12.41
CA GLY A 175 -9.84 17.58 11.77
C GLY A 175 -10.75 17.67 10.55
N ASP A 176 -11.90 18.34 10.67
CA ASP A 176 -12.84 18.55 9.56
C ASP A 176 -12.22 19.38 8.44
N GLN A 177 -11.43 20.39 8.78
CA GLN A 177 -10.73 21.23 7.81
C GLN A 177 -9.64 20.47 7.05
N LEU A 178 -8.86 19.62 7.75
CA LEU A 178 -7.88 18.75 7.12
C LEU A 178 -8.56 17.76 6.18
N LEU A 179 -9.68 17.17 6.61
CA LEU A 179 -10.47 16.25 5.80
C LEU A 179 -11.02 16.94 4.53
N SER A 180 -11.46 18.20 4.67
CA SER A 180 -11.93 19.05 3.57
C SER A 180 -10.81 19.38 2.56
N LEU A 181 -9.60 19.69 3.05
CA LEU A 181 -8.44 19.93 2.18
C LEU A 181 -8.00 18.67 1.43
N ILE A 182 -8.01 17.51 2.09
CA ILE A 182 -7.75 16.21 1.47
C ILE A 182 -8.80 15.92 0.39
N SER A 183 -10.08 16.18 0.69
CA SER A 183 -11.20 16.03 -0.25
C SER A 183 -11.01 16.89 -1.50
N TRP A 184 -10.67 18.16 -1.30
CA TRP A 184 -10.35 19.08 -2.38
C TRP A 184 -9.15 18.60 -3.22
N ALA A 185 -8.07 18.13 -2.58
CA ALA A 185 -6.89 17.63 -3.30
C ALA A 185 -7.24 16.43 -4.20
N ILE A 186 -7.98 15.44 -3.67
CA ILE A 186 -8.41 14.26 -4.44
C ILE A 186 -9.31 14.66 -5.62
N ALA A 187 -10.25 15.57 -5.41
CA ALA A 187 -11.12 16.08 -6.47
C ALA A 187 -10.35 16.78 -7.61
N ASN A 188 -9.13 17.24 -7.34
CA ASN A 188 -8.22 17.87 -8.30
C ASN A 188 -7.10 16.93 -8.79
N ASN A 189 -7.22 15.61 -8.57
CA ASN A 189 -6.21 14.61 -8.93
C ASN A 189 -4.81 14.88 -8.33
N LEU A 190 -4.78 15.47 -7.13
CA LEU A 190 -3.56 15.64 -6.34
C LEU A 190 -3.48 14.52 -5.30
N ASP A 191 -2.29 13.97 -5.09
CA ASP A 191 -2.02 13.01 -4.02
C ASP A 191 -1.64 13.78 -2.73
N PRO A 192 -2.49 13.77 -1.68
CA PRO A 192 -2.24 14.52 -0.46
C PRO A 192 -0.99 14.05 0.30
N GLU A 193 -0.69 12.75 0.27
CA GLU A 193 0.46 12.16 0.97
C GLU A 193 1.75 12.63 0.32
N VAL A 194 1.85 12.49 -1.00
CA VAL A 194 3.02 12.95 -1.77
C VAL A 194 3.21 14.46 -1.64
N ALA A 195 2.11 15.24 -1.71
CA ALA A 195 2.18 16.68 -1.59
C ALA A 195 2.69 17.14 -0.22
N LEU A 196 2.16 16.56 0.86
CA LEU A 196 2.58 16.91 2.21
C LEU A 196 4.01 16.45 2.50
N ARG A 197 4.39 15.25 2.07
CA ARG A 197 5.77 14.74 2.21
C ARG A 197 6.78 15.67 1.55
N LYS A 198 6.53 16.07 0.29
CA LYS A 198 7.41 17.02 -0.43
C LYS A 198 7.50 18.37 0.28
N ALA A 199 6.38 18.89 0.78
CA ALA A 199 6.36 20.15 1.51
C ALA A 199 7.16 20.06 2.82
N ALA A 200 7.02 18.96 3.57
CA ALA A 200 7.74 18.71 4.82
C ALA A 200 9.25 18.58 4.59
N LEU A 201 9.69 17.87 3.54
CA LEU A 201 11.10 17.76 3.19
C LEU A 201 11.70 19.11 2.79
N LYS A 202 10.97 19.90 1.99
CA LYS A 202 11.39 21.28 1.66
C LYS A 202 11.53 22.15 2.91
N TYR A 203 10.62 22.01 3.87
CA TYR A 203 10.67 22.75 5.14
C TYR A 203 11.88 22.34 5.99
N ARG A 204 12.16 21.02 6.11
CA ARG A 204 13.37 20.49 6.75
C ARG A 204 14.63 21.09 6.13
N ASP A 205 14.74 21.07 4.80
CA ASP A 205 15.92 21.58 4.10
C ASP A 205 16.13 23.09 4.34
N ALA A 206 15.04 23.86 4.43
CA ALA A 206 15.10 25.27 4.78
C ALA A 206 15.59 25.51 6.23
N MET A 207 15.16 24.67 7.18
CA MET A 207 15.67 24.75 8.56
C MET A 207 17.18 24.50 8.61
N SER A 208 17.68 23.49 7.89
CA SER A 208 19.12 23.20 7.86
C SER A 208 19.96 24.33 7.25
N GLN A 209 19.40 25.08 6.29
CA GLN A 209 20.06 26.27 5.73
C GLN A 209 20.13 27.42 6.75
N GLU A 210 19.08 27.63 7.53
CA GLU A 210 19.04 28.64 8.59
C GLU A 210 20.01 28.31 9.74
N GLU A 211 20.18 27.04 10.10
CA GLU A 211 21.15 26.60 11.11
C GLU A 211 22.62 26.77 10.67
N SER A 212 22.86 26.74 9.36
CA SER A 212 24.22 26.81 8.78
C SER A 212 24.68 28.23 8.42
N GLY A 213 23.78 29.23 8.50
CA GLY A 213 24.03 30.63 8.12
C GLY A 213 24.18 31.56 9.31
#